data_AF-A0A3S4J5U9-F1
#
_entry.id   AF-A0A3S4J5U9-F1
#
_cell.length_a   1.000
_cell.length_b   1.000
_cell.length_c   1.000
_cell.angle_alpha   90.00
_cell.angle_beta   90.00
_cell.angle_gamma   90.00
#
_symmetry.space_group_name_H-M   'P 1'
#
loop_
_entity.id
_entity.type
_entity.pdbx_description
1 polymer ?
#
loop_
_entity_poly.entity_id
_entity_poly.type
_entity_poly.pdbx_seq_one_letter_code
_entity_poly.pdbx_strand_id
1 'polypeptide(L)'
;MIRRRYQRFAGTDAERLADVNSLASLTSPDTIVMPVRGGYGASRLLDRIDWQALASRQQRDPLLICGHSDFTAIQAGLLAQANVITFSGPMLAANFGAETLNTFTEQHFWLALRKAQFTVEWQGDGPQCDVQGTLWGGNLAMLISLIGTPWMPTIDKGILVLEDVNEHPFRVERMLLQLEYAGILNRQSAIVLGSFSGAAPNEYDAGYSLESVYAFLRSRLSVSADYRSRLRA
;
A
#
# COMPACT_ATOMS: atom_id res chain seq x y z
N MET A 1 17.37 -12.64 -14.29
CA MET A 1 17.76 -13.62 -13.27
C MET A 1 18.13 -12.85 -11.99
N ILE A 2 17.38 -13.00 -10.89
CA ILE A 2 17.71 -12.35 -9.60
C ILE A 2 18.89 -13.10 -8.99
N ARG A 3 20.05 -12.44 -8.84
CA ARG A 3 21.31 -13.12 -8.49
C ARG A 3 21.62 -13.15 -6.99
N ARG A 4 21.04 -12.25 -6.19
CA ARG A 4 21.32 -12.17 -4.74
C ARG A 4 20.38 -13.03 -3.93
N ARG A 5 20.93 -13.78 -2.97
CA ARG A 5 20.17 -14.55 -1.99
C ARG A 5 20.91 -14.63 -0.67
N TYR A 6 20.20 -14.32 0.41
CA TYR A 6 20.63 -14.58 1.77
C TYR A 6 19.43 -15.12 2.54
N GLN A 7 19.43 -16.41 2.87
CA GLN A 7 18.25 -17.10 3.41
C GLN A 7 17.00 -16.91 2.50
N ARG A 8 15.93 -16.29 3.02
CA ARG A 8 14.70 -15.95 2.28
C ARG A 8 14.76 -14.61 1.55
N PHE A 9 15.81 -13.82 1.76
CA PHE A 9 15.93 -12.45 1.29
C PHE A 9 16.75 -12.35 0.01
N ALA A 10 16.53 -11.29 -0.78
CA ALA A 10 17.25 -11.01 -2.02
C ALA A 10 18.62 -10.36 -1.80
N GLY A 11 19.45 -10.98 -0.94
CA GLY A 11 20.73 -10.44 -0.46
C GLY A 11 20.72 -10.17 1.04
N THR A 12 21.88 -9.90 1.61
CA THR A 12 22.07 -9.49 3.00
C THR A 12 21.33 -8.20 3.31
N ASP A 13 21.08 -7.91 4.59
CA ASP A 13 20.42 -6.65 4.96
C ASP A 13 21.22 -5.42 4.50
N ALA A 14 22.56 -5.49 4.51
CA ALA A 14 23.42 -4.42 4.02
C ALA A 14 23.25 -4.18 2.51
N GLU A 15 23.20 -5.25 1.71
CA GLU A 15 22.97 -5.14 0.26
C GLU A 15 21.59 -4.58 -0.08
N ARG A 16 20.55 -5.04 0.61
CA ARG A 16 19.17 -4.55 0.39
C ARG A 16 18.99 -3.11 0.86
N LEU A 17 19.64 -2.75 1.97
CA LEU A 17 19.67 -1.37 2.45
C LEU A 17 20.41 -0.46 1.46
N ALA A 18 21.53 -0.92 0.90
CA ALA A 18 22.27 -0.19 -0.12
C ALA A 18 21.43 0.04 -1.38
N ASP A 19 20.61 -0.94 -1.81
CA ASP A 19 19.66 -0.72 -2.92
C ASP A 19 18.76 0.49 -2.65
N VAL A 20 18.16 0.55 -1.44
CA VAL A 20 17.24 1.64 -1.07
C VAL A 20 17.99 2.97 -0.91
N ASN A 21 19.07 3.00 -0.13
CA ASN A 21 19.79 4.25 0.15
C ASN A 21 20.49 4.80 -1.10
N SER A 22 20.92 3.94 -2.04
CA SER A 22 21.54 4.40 -3.29
C SER A 22 20.59 5.22 -4.18
N LEU A 23 19.26 5.07 -4.02
CA LEU A 23 18.28 5.88 -4.74
C LEU A 23 18.48 7.38 -4.52
N ALA A 24 19.00 7.79 -3.35
CA ALA A 24 19.31 9.19 -3.06
C ALA A 24 20.33 9.81 -4.04
N SER A 25 21.14 8.98 -4.68
CA SER A 25 22.17 9.37 -5.65
C SER A 25 21.77 9.15 -7.11
N LEU A 26 20.59 8.58 -7.37
CA LEU A 26 20.16 8.20 -8.72
C LEU A 26 19.61 9.41 -9.49
N THR A 27 20.37 9.97 -10.42
CA THR A 27 20.03 11.24 -11.11
C THR A 27 19.55 11.07 -12.55
N SER A 28 19.31 9.84 -13.01
CA SER A 28 18.77 9.61 -14.35
C SER A 28 17.33 10.16 -14.42
N PRO A 29 17.02 11.05 -15.40
CA PRO A 29 15.67 11.60 -15.55
C PRO A 29 14.67 10.51 -15.91
N ASP A 30 13.39 10.75 -15.66
CA ASP A 30 12.27 9.86 -16.01
C ASP A 30 12.41 8.41 -15.47
N THR A 31 13.12 8.24 -14.35
CA THR A 31 13.41 6.92 -13.79
C THR A 31 12.23 6.35 -13.00
N ILE A 32 11.77 5.16 -13.41
CA ILE A 32 10.83 4.34 -12.64
C ILE A 32 11.63 3.37 -11.77
N VAL A 33 11.44 3.46 -10.46
CA VAL A 33 12.02 2.51 -9.50
C VAL A 33 10.95 1.50 -9.13
N MET A 34 11.25 0.22 -9.33
CA MET A 34 10.30 -0.87 -9.09
C MET A 34 10.94 -1.98 -8.26
N PRO A 35 10.39 -2.34 -7.09
CA PRO A 35 10.86 -3.50 -6.37
C PRO A 35 10.54 -4.75 -7.18
N VAL A 36 11.45 -5.71 -7.12
CA VAL A 36 11.31 -6.92 -7.91
C VAL A 36 10.12 -7.76 -7.43
N ARG A 37 9.90 -7.81 -6.11
CA ARG A 37 8.83 -8.53 -5.46
C ARG A 37 8.61 -8.00 -4.05
N GLY A 38 7.46 -8.33 -3.47
CA GLY A 38 7.20 -8.25 -2.04
C GLY A 38 7.65 -9.52 -1.31
N GLY A 39 6.99 -9.83 -0.20
CA GLY A 39 7.27 -10.98 0.65
C GLY A 39 7.50 -10.56 2.08
N TYR A 40 8.75 -10.57 2.53
CA TYR A 40 9.13 -10.09 3.85
C TYR A 40 10.61 -9.71 3.86
N GLY A 41 10.91 -8.52 4.34
CA GLY A 41 12.28 -8.07 4.56
C GLY A 41 12.46 -6.57 4.67
N ALA A 42 11.49 -5.77 4.18
CA ALA A 42 11.53 -4.31 4.28
C ALA A 42 11.60 -3.84 5.75
N SER A 43 10.83 -4.46 6.64
CA SER A 43 10.79 -4.12 8.07
C SER A 43 12.14 -4.21 8.79
N ARG A 44 13.09 -5.02 8.29
CA ARG A 44 14.46 -5.14 8.86
C ARG A 44 15.37 -3.96 8.54
N LEU A 45 14.91 -3.06 7.67
CA LEU A 45 15.73 -1.99 7.10
C LEU A 45 15.28 -0.60 7.59
N LEU A 46 14.06 -0.48 8.13
CA LEU A 46 13.41 0.82 8.35
C LEU A 46 14.20 1.76 9.27
N ASP A 47 14.89 1.21 10.26
CA ASP A 47 15.74 1.94 11.22
C ASP A 47 17.08 2.42 10.64
N ARG A 48 17.45 1.94 9.46
CA ARG A 48 18.73 2.24 8.81
C ARG A 48 18.60 2.91 7.44
N ILE A 49 17.37 3.04 6.93
CA ILE A 49 17.10 3.81 5.70
C ILE A 49 17.41 5.29 5.97
N ASP A 50 18.15 5.92 5.06
CA ASP A 50 18.41 7.36 5.11
C ASP A 50 17.21 8.13 4.55
N TRP A 51 16.18 8.26 5.39
CA TRP A 51 14.92 8.90 5.03
C TRP A 51 15.11 10.35 4.56
N GLN A 52 16.05 11.09 5.17
CA GLN A 52 16.30 12.48 4.82
C GLN A 52 16.97 12.62 3.46
N ALA A 53 17.92 11.74 3.12
CA ALA A 53 18.55 11.73 1.81
C ALA A 53 17.53 11.38 0.71
N LEU A 54 16.67 10.37 0.95
CA LEU A 54 15.59 10.02 0.01
C LEU A 54 14.58 11.16 -0.15
N ALA A 55 14.16 11.78 0.95
CA ALA A 55 13.28 12.95 0.92
C ALA A 55 13.87 14.09 0.10
N SER A 56 15.15 14.41 0.32
CA SER A 56 15.87 15.46 -0.38
C SER A 56 16.01 15.17 -1.87
N ARG A 57 16.25 13.89 -2.23
CA ARG A 57 16.29 13.45 -3.62
C ARG A 57 14.96 13.64 -4.32
N GLN A 58 13.84 13.37 -3.65
CA GLN A 58 12.50 13.48 -4.24
C GLN A 58 12.02 14.93 -4.42
N GLN A 59 12.74 15.95 -3.91
CA GLN A 59 12.35 17.36 -4.11
C GLN A 59 12.72 17.91 -5.50
N ARG A 60 13.58 17.22 -6.26
CA ARG A 60 14.08 17.68 -7.56
C ARG A 60 14.06 16.52 -8.55
N ASP A 61 13.25 16.62 -9.60
CA ASP A 61 13.09 15.57 -10.60
C ASP A 61 12.84 14.20 -9.96
N PRO A 62 11.71 14.04 -9.21
CA PRO A 62 11.47 12.88 -8.36
C PRO A 62 11.49 11.57 -9.15
N LEU A 63 12.05 10.54 -8.54
CA LEU A 63 11.93 9.16 -9.01
C LEU A 63 10.45 8.73 -8.91
N LEU A 64 9.99 7.99 -9.91
CA LEU A 64 8.67 7.35 -9.91
C LEU A 64 8.78 5.99 -9.23
N ILE A 65 8.67 5.97 -7.90
CA ILE A 65 8.83 4.76 -7.09
C ILE A 65 7.49 4.02 -7.00
N CYS A 66 7.41 2.81 -7.54
CA CYS A 66 6.17 2.03 -7.65
C CYS A 66 6.34 0.59 -7.14
N GLY A 67 5.49 0.14 -6.21
CA GLY A 67 5.45 -1.24 -5.71
C GLY A 67 4.27 -1.49 -4.75
N HIS A 68 4.07 -2.72 -4.28
CA HIS A 68 3.00 -3.08 -3.33
C HIS A 68 3.45 -4.18 -2.34
N SER A 69 2.54 -4.67 -1.48
CA SER A 69 2.80 -5.72 -0.48
C SER A 69 3.87 -5.26 0.55
N ASP A 70 4.91 -6.04 0.84
CA ASP A 70 5.98 -5.71 1.82
C ASP A 70 6.60 -4.32 1.59
N PHE A 71 6.59 -3.83 0.33
CA PHE A 71 7.10 -2.50 -0.01
C PHE A 71 6.26 -1.35 0.57
N THR A 72 5.00 -1.60 0.97
CA THR A 72 4.16 -0.65 1.70
C THR A 72 4.86 -0.09 2.93
N ALA A 73 5.72 -0.86 3.61
CA ALA A 73 6.46 -0.36 4.76
C ALA A 73 7.43 0.80 4.41
N ILE A 74 8.11 0.71 3.27
CA ILE A 74 9.02 1.77 2.80
C ILE A 74 8.23 2.98 2.31
N GLN A 75 7.12 2.75 1.59
CA GLN A 75 6.23 3.81 1.12
C GLN A 75 5.61 4.60 2.27
N ALA A 76 5.15 3.90 3.31
CA ALA A 76 4.64 4.50 4.53
C ALA A 76 5.72 5.29 5.28
N GLY A 77 6.95 4.76 5.36
CA GLY A 77 8.08 5.49 5.93
C GLY A 77 8.41 6.78 5.17
N LEU A 78 8.43 6.74 3.83
CA LEU A 78 8.62 7.92 2.98
C LEU A 78 7.52 8.97 3.17
N LEU A 79 6.27 8.53 3.30
CA LEU A 79 5.12 9.40 3.58
C LEU A 79 5.21 10.01 4.99
N ALA A 80 5.47 9.20 6.01
CA ALA A 80 5.54 9.63 7.41
C ALA A 80 6.70 10.61 7.68
N GLN A 81 7.85 10.39 7.05
CA GLN A 81 9.06 11.17 7.32
C GLN A 81 9.12 12.48 6.53
N ALA A 82 8.55 12.53 5.32
CA ALA A 82 8.73 13.68 4.44
C ALA A 82 7.59 13.94 3.44
N ASN A 83 6.41 13.36 3.63
CA ASN A 83 5.27 13.46 2.71
C ASN A 83 5.63 13.09 1.25
N VAL A 84 6.59 12.17 1.07
CA VAL A 84 7.03 11.75 -0.27
C VAL A 84 5.97 10.85 -0.89
N ILE A 85 5.50 11.26 -2.07
CA ILE A 85 4.56 10.48 -2.87
C ILE A 85 5.29 9.31 -3.54
N THR A 86 4.68 8.13 -3.43
CA THR A 86 5.05 6.91 -4.18
C THR A 86 3.78 6.23 -4.68
N PHE A 87 3.92 5.26 -5.58
CA PHE A 87 2.80 4.59 -6.21
C PHE A 87 2.61 3.19 -5.63
N SER A 88 1.48 2.93 -4.97
CA SER A 88 1.08 1.56 -4.66
C SER A 88 0.58 0.89 -5.93
N GLY A 89 1.38 -0.02 -6.50
CA GLY A 89 1.16 -0.49 -7.88
C GLY A 89 1.97 -1.73 -8.25
N PRO A 90 2.00 -2.13 -9.54
CA PRO A 90 2.58 -3.38 -9.97
C PRO A 90 4.09 -3.49 -9.66
N MET A 91 4.55 -4.73 -9.51
CA MET A 91 5.95 -5.10 -9.33
C MET A 91 6.45 -5.97 -10.48
N LEU A 92 7.77 -6.11 -10.59
CA LEU A 92 8.38 -6.86 -11.69
C LEU A 92 7.92 -8.32 -11.72
N ALA A 93 8.08 -9.08 -10.63
CA ALA A 93 7.85 -10.53 -10.66
C ALA A 93 6.37 -10.91 -10.74
N ALA A 94 5.49 -10.22 -10.00
CA ALA A 94 4.08 -10.60 -9.88
C ALA A 94 3.22 -10.09 -11.03
N ASN A 95 3.61 -9.00 -11.71
CA ASN A 95 2.78 -8.36 -12.72
C ASN A 95 3.45 -8.36 -14.10
N PHE A 96 4.61 -7.70 -14.25
CA PHE A 96 5.28 -7.60 -15.56
C PHE A 96 6.00 -8.89 -15.98
N GLY A 97 6.32 -9.76 -15.02
CA GLY A 97 6.91 -11.08 -15.21
C GLY A 97 5.91 -12.22 -15.10
N ALA A 98 4.61 -11.92 -15.02
CA ALA A 98 3.57 -12.93 -15.10
C ALA A 98 3.54 -13.57 -16.50
N GLU A 99 3.00 -14.80 -16.60
CA GLU A 99 2.88 -15.51 -17.88
C GLU A 99 2.08 -14.71 -18.92
N THR A 100 1.02 -14.05 -18.46
CA THR A 100 0.24 -13.11 -19.27
C THR A 100 0.20 -11.76 -18.56
N LEU A 101 0.59 -10.70 -19.29
CA LEU A 101 0.47 -9.34 -18.79
C LEU A 101 -1.01 -8.93 -18.73
N ASN A 102 -1.47 -8.57 -17.53
CA ASN A 102 -2.83 -8.09 -17.34
C ASN A 102 -2.98 -6.67 -17.92
N THR A 103 -3.74 -6.52 -18.99
CA THR A 103 -3.92 -5.24 -19.71
C THR A 103 -4.50 -4.15 -18.83
N PHE A 104 -5.44 -4.47 -17.93
CA PHE A 104 -6.00 -3.50 -17.00
C PHE A 104 -4.91 -2.90 -16.09
N THR A 105 -4.02 -3.75 -15.56
CA THR A 105 -2.90 -3.34 -14.69
C THR A 105 -1.91 -2.45 -15.45
N GLU A 106 -1.53 -2.86 -16.67
CA GLU A 106 -0.62 -2.08 -17.51
C GLU A 106 -1.20 -0.70 -17.85
N GLN A 107 -2.47 -0.65 -18.26
CA GLN A 107 -3.14 0.61 -18.62
C GLN A 107 -3.19 1.57 -17.44
N HIS A 108 -3.57 1.11 -16.25
CA HIS A 108 -3.67 1.98 -15.06
C HIS A 108 -2.31 2.39 -14.52
N PHE A 109 -1.29 1.53 -14.64
CA PHE A 109 0.10 1.89 -14.33
C PHE A 109 0.58 3.06 -15.19
N TRP A 110 0.42 2.97 -16.52
CA TRP A 110 0.83 4.05 -17.41
C TRP A 110 -0.05 5.29 -17.30
N LEU A 111 -1.34 5.13 -16.99
CA LEU A 111 -2.24 6.25 -16.72
C LEU A 111 -1.71 7.10 -15.56
N ALA A 112 -1.41 6.47 -14.43
CA ALA A 112 -0.94 7.16 -13.23
C ALA A 112 0.43 7.84 -13.42
N LEU A 113 1.36 7.21 -14.16
CA LEU A 113 2.70 7.77 -14.35
C LEU A 113 2.77 8.87 -15.41
N ARG A 114 1.82 8.92 -16.36
CA ARG A 114 1.86 9.86 -17.49
C ARG A 114 0.89 11.02 -17.36
N LYS A 115 -0.09 10.93 -16.47
CA LYS A 115 -1.12 11.96 -16.30
C LYS A 115 -0.99 12.59 -14.92
N ALA A 116 -0.81 13.91 -14.90
CA ALA A 116 -0.77 14.69 -13.66
C ALA A 116 -2.08 14.64 -12.88
N GLN A 117 -3.19 14.32 -13.55
CA GLN A 117 -4.49 14.04 -12.94
C GLN A 117 -5.15 12.90 -13.71
N PHE A 118 -5.75 11.97 -12.98
CA PHE A 118 -6.52 10.88 -13.58
C PHE A 118 -7.71 10.49 -12.72
N THR A 119 -8.57 9.66 -13.27
CA THR A 119 -9.76 9.17 -12.56
C THR A 119 -9.82 7.65 -12.71
N VAL A 120 -10.09 6.98 -11.60
CA VAL A 120 -10.40 5.55 -11.56
C VAL A 120 -11.87 5.41 -11.17
N GLU A 121 -12.62 4.62 -11.93
CA GLU A 121 -14.04 4.38 -11.71
C GLU A 121 -14.29 2.88 -11.60
N TRP A 122 -15.15 2.48 -10.66
CA TRP A 122 -15.53 1.08 -10.45
C TRP A 122 -16.91 0.98 -9.82
N GLN A 123 -17.53 -0.19 -9.90
CA GLN A 123 -18.75 -0.49 -9.15
C GLN A 123 -18.35 -1.11 -7.80
N GLY A 124 -18.57 -0.43 -6.68
CA GLY A 124 -18.52 -1.03 -5.33
C GLY A 124 -19.92 -1.22 -4.71
N ASP A 125 -20.05 -1.41 -3.39
CA ASP A 125 -21.36 -1.41 -2.68
C ASP A 125 -21.43 -0.54 -1.39
N GLY A 126 -21.14 0.76 -1.45
CA GLY A 126 -21.08 1.69 -0.31
C GLY A 126 -22.00 2.91 -0.43
N PRO A 127 -22.09 3.74 0.62
CA PRO A 127 -22.97 4.91 0.63
C PRO A 127 -22.48 5.98 -0.36
N GLN A 128 -23.41 6.74 -0.94
CA GLN A 128 -23.04 7.90 -1.75
C GLN A 128 -22.30 8.93 -0.88
N CYS A 129 -21.10 9.29 -1.29
CA CYS A 129 -20.34 10.36 -0.66
C CYS A 129 -19.52 11.14 -1.69
N ASP A 130 -19.23 12.41 -1.39
CA ASP A 130 -18.27 13.24 -2.10
C ASP A 130 -17.27 13.75 -1.06
N VAL A 131 -16.05 13.21 -1.09
CA VAL A 131 -15.01 13.50 -0.13
C VAL A 131 -13.69 13.76 -0.83
N GLN A 132 -12.85 14.56 -0.19
CA GLN A 132 -11.49 14.85 -0.65
C GLN A 132 -10.53 14.67 0.52
N GLY A 133 -9.33 14.21 0.20
CA GLY A 133 -8.31 13.93 1.19
C GLY A 133 -7.05 13.38 0.56
N THR A 134 -5.96 13.37 1.33
CA THR A 134 -4.72 12.70 0.94
C THR A 134 -4.98 11.22 0.76
N LEU A 135 -4.68 10.68 -0.43
CA LEU A 135 -4.74 9.26 -0.69
C LEU A 135 -3.56 8.55 -0.03
N TRP A 136 -3.82 7.52 0.76
CA TRP A 136 -2.76 6.73 1.40
C TRP A 136 -3.22 5.30 1.70
N GLY A 137 -2.28 4.44 2.11
CA GLY A 137 -2.56 3.07 2.51
C GLY A 137 -1.69 2.04 1.80
N GLY A 138 -2.28 0.93 1.38
CA GLY A 138 -1.60 -0.22 0.77
C GLY A 138 -1.95 -1.53 1.46
N ASN A 139 -0.96 -2.40 1.64
CA ASN A 139 -1.17 -3.70 2.29
C ASN A 139 -1.54 -3.53 3.78
N LEU A 140 -2.67 -4.12 4.19
CA LEU A 140 -3.22 -4.01 5.54
C LEU A 140 -2.24 -4.56 6.59
N ALA A 141 -1.77 -5.80 6.44
CA ALA A 141 -0.81 -6.39 7.37
C ALA A 141 0.47 -5.55 7.55
N MET A 142 0.98 -4.96 6.46
CA MET A 142 2.14 -4.07 6.54
C MET A 142 1.82 -2.78 7.31
N LEU A 143 0.69 -2.12 7.06
CA LEU A 143 0.30 -0.93 7.83
C LEU A 143 0.13 -1.23 9.31
N ILE A 144 -0.48 -2.36 9.66
CA ILE A 144 -0.60 -2.82 11.04
C ILE A 144 0.75 -2.96 11.71
N SER A 145 1.74 -3.51 11.01
CA SER A 145 3.11 -3.69 11.54
C SER A 145 3.81 -2.38 11.91
N LEU A 146 3.33 -1.25 11.39
CA LEU A 146 3.91 0.07 11.63
C LEU A 146 3.26 0.83 12.79
N ILE A 147 2.09 0.41 13.29
CA ILE A 147 1.42 1.10 14.39
C ILE A 147 2.36 1.19 15.61
N GLY A 148 2.54 2.40 16.13
CA GLY A 148 3.46 2.68 17.24
C GLY A 148 4.93 2.90 16.85
N THR A 149 5.26 2.83 15.55
CA THR A 149 6.60 3.12 15.02
C THR A 149 6.68 4.53 14.41
N PRO A 150 7.89 5.09 14.22
CA PRO A 150 8.08 6.38 13.53
C PRO A 150 7.68 6.38 12.04
N TRP A 151 7.38 5.21 11.46
CA TRP A 151 7.07 5.08 10.03
C TRP A 151 5.58 4.94 9.74
N MET A 152 4.72 5.04 10.77
CA MET A 152 3.27 5.12 10.57
C MET A 152 2.86 6.54 10.16
N PRO A 153 2.27 6.74 8.96
CA PRO A 153 1.79 8.05 8.56
C PRO A 153 0.70 8.55 9.51
N THR A 154 0.80 9.82 9.92
CA THR A 154 -0.26 10.50 10.68
C THR A 154 -1.02 11.41 9.74
N ILE A 155 -2.11 10.89 9.17
CA ILE A 155 -2.94 11.57 8.17
C ILE A 155 -4.36 11.71 8.71
N ASP A 156 -4.80 12.97 8.82
CA ASP A 156 -6.17 13.33 9.13
C ASP A 156 -6.92 13.73 7.85
N LYS A 157 -8.21 13.44 7.79
CA LYS A 157 -9.10 13.70 6.65
C LYS A 157 -8.58 13.10 5.33
N GLY A 158 -7.87 11.97 5.43
CA GLY A 158 -7.38 11.23 4.27
C GLY A 158 -8.42 10.32 3.63
N ILE A 159 -8.03 9.70 2.52
CA ILE A 159 -8.72 8.57 1.90
C ILE A 159 -7.80 7.36 2.06
N LEU A 160 -8.17 6.43 2.95
CA LEU A 160 -7.35 5.27 3.28
C LEU A 160 -7.77 4.07 2.41
N VAL A 161 -6.85 3.57 1.57
CA VAL A 161 -7.07 2.40 0.71
C VAL A 161 -6.35 1.18 1.29
N LEU A 162 -7.05 0.07 1.47
CA LEU A 162 -6.52 -1.14 2.10
C LEU A 162 -6.73 -2.37 1.21
N GLU A 163 -5.71 -3.22 1.09
CA GLU A 163 -5.76 -4.52 0.42
C GLU A 163 -5.00 -5.57 1.24
N ASP A 164 -5.31 -6.86 1.06
CA ASP A 164 -4.47 -7.94 1.58
C ASP A 164 -4.61 -9.26 0.83
N VAL A 165 -3.72 -10.22 1.12
CA VAL A 165 -3.69 -11.53 0.48
C VAL A 165 -3.41 -12.65 1.47
N ASN A 166 -4.14 -13.75 1.34
CA ASN A 166 -4.06 -14.96 2.18
C ASN A 166 -4.32 -14.70 3.67
N GLU A 167 -5.09 -13.66 3.98
CA GLU A 167 -5.57 -13.38 5.32
C GLU A 167 -7.01 -13.86 5.47
N HIS A 168 -7.22 -14.76 6.43
CA HIS A 168 -8.55 -15.23 6.77
C HIS A 168 -9.43 -14.04 7.22
N PRO A 169 -10.75 -14.02 6.92
CA PRO A 169 -11.64 -12.91 7.30
C PRO A 169 -11.49 -12.41 8.76
N PHE A 170 -11.31 -13.30 9.73
CA PHE A 170 -11.13 -12.88 11.14
C PHE A 170 -9.81 -12.12 11.38
N ARG A 171 -8.77 -12.41 10.59
CA ARG A 171 -7.50 -11.69 10.67
C ARG A 171 -7.64 -10.30 10.07
N VAL A 172 -8.35 -10.20 8.95
CA VAL A 172 -8.74 -8.92 8.35
C VAL A 172 -9.53 -8.07 9.35
N GLU A 173 -10.57 -8.63 9.98
CA GLU A 173 -11.34 -7.92 11.01
C GLU A 173 -10.48 -7.47 12.18
N ARG A 174 -9.64 -8.36 12.72
CA ARG A 174 -8.76 -8.02 13.85
C ARG A 174 -7.81 -6.87 13.51
N MET A 175 -7.30 -6.83 12.29
CA MET A 175 -6.44 -5.74 11.82
C MET A 175 -7.22 -4.44 11.63
N LEU A 176 -8.40 -4.48 11.01
CA LEU A 176 -9.27 -3.31 10.85
C LEU A 176 -9.68 -2.73 12.21
N LEU A 177 -10.03 -3.58 13.18
CA LEU A 177 -10.30 -3.18 14.56
C LEU A 177 -9.09 -2.55 15.25
N GLN A 178 -7.87 -3.03 14.98
CA GLN A 178 -6.68 -2.39 15.52
C GLN A 178 -6.49 -0.96 14.97
N LEU A 179 -6.76 -0.74 13.68
CA LEU A 179 -6.77 0.61 13.09
C LEU A 179 -7.87 1.49 13.70
N GLU A 180 -9.06 0.92 13.97
CA GLU A 180 -10.16 1.62 14.64
C GLU A 180 -9.77 2.05 16.06
N TYR A 181 -9.29 1.10 16.88
CA TYR A 181 -8.95 1.33 18.29
C TYR A 181 -7.72 2.23 18.45
N ALA A 182 -6.81 2.25 17.48
CA ALA A 182 -5.74 3.24 17.41
C ALA A 182 -6.23 4.64 16.98
N GLY A 183 -7.51 4.79 16.65
CA GLY A 183 -8.13 6.04 16.21
C GLY A 183 -7.82 6.43 14.77
N ILE A 184 -7.16 5.55 13.99
CA ILE A 184 -6.71 5.85 12.63
C ILE A 184 -7.90 5.91 11.69
N LEU A 185 -8.80 4.91 11.72
CA LEU A 185 -9.97 4.88 10.83
C LEU A 185 -10.89 6.08 11.05
N ASN A 186 -11.11 6.48 12.31
CA ASN A 186 -12.00 7.57 12.68
C ASN A 186 -11.51 8.96 12.25
N ARG A 187 -10.23 9.09 11.87
CA ARG A 187 -9.65 10.33 11.36
C ARG A 187 -9.80 10.50 9.86
N GLN A 188 -10.24 9.47 9.15
CA GLN A 188 -10.28 9.49 7.68
C GLN A 188 -11.60 10.09 7.17
N SER A 189 -11.56 10.66 5.97
CA SER A 189 -12.76 11.12 5.25
C SER A 189 -13.48 9.95 4.59
N ALA A 190 -12.73 8.96 4.11
CA ALA A 190 -13.26 7.70 3.60
C ALA A 190 -12.25 6.55 3.74
N ILE A 191 -12.78 5.34 3.74
CA ILE A 191 -12.01 4.10 3.70
C ILE A 191 -12.46 3.31 2.47
N VAL A 192 -11.50 2.92 1.64
CA VAL A 192 -11.72 2.11 0.44
C VAL A 192 -11.07 0.75 0.67
N LEU A 193 -11.86 -0.31 0.69
CA LEU A 193 -11.32 -1.67 0.74
C LEU A 193 -11.19 -2.21 -0.68
N GLY A 194 -9.94 -2.48 -1.08
CA GLY A 194 -9.58 -3.08 -2.35
C GLY A 194 -9.69 -4.60 -2.31
N SER A 195 -8.75 -5.28 -2.97
CA SER A 195 -8.77 -6.74 -3.07
C SER A 195 -8.34 -7.40 -1.76
N PHE A 196 -9.18 -8.30 -1.24
CA PHE A 196 -8.85 -9.24 -0.17
C PHE A 196 -8.89 -10.66 -0.74
N SER A 197 -7.74 -11.15 -1.20
CA SER A 197 -7.64 -12.41 -1.95
C SER A 197 -7.16 -13.57 -1.08
N GLY A 198 -7.49 -14.81 -1.46
CA GLY A 198 -7.10 -15.99 -0.68
C GLY A 198 -7.74 -16.07 0.71
N ALA A 199 -8.90 -15.42 0.89
CA ALA A 199 -9.61 -15.29 2.16
C ALA A 199 -10.83 -16.23 2.26
N ALA A 200 -10.75 -17.42 1.66
CA ALA A 200 -11.87 -18.35 1.63
C ALA A 200 -12.21 -18.86 3.05
N PRO A 201 -13.48 -18.81 3.46
CA PRO A 201 -13.92 -19.44 4.71
C PRO A 201 -13.74 -20.96 4.68
N ASN A 202 -13.69 -21.56 5.86
CA ASN A 202 -13.72 -22.98 6.12
C ASN A 202 -15.01 -23.36 6.89
N GLU A 203 -15.20 -24.65 7.15
CA GLU A 203 -16.43 -25.16 7.80
C GLU A 203 -16.67 -24.55 9.19
N TYR A 204 -15.60 -24.28 9.95
CA TYR A 204 -15.70 -23.72 11.31
C TYR A 204 -16.24 -22.29 11.32
N ASP A 205 -16.15 -21.57 10.20
CA ASP A 205 -16.61 -20.17 10.12
C ASP A 205 -18.13 -20.06 10.19
N ALA A 206 -18.89 -21.13 9.94
CA ALA A 206 -20.34 -21.18 10.13
C ALA A 206 -21.08 -19.97 9.51
N GLY A 207 -20.68 -19.55 8.30
CA GLY A 207 -21.25 -18.41 7.58
C GLY A 207 -20.48 -17.09 7.73
N TYR A 208 -19.46 -17.05 8.58
CA TYR A 208 -18.57 -15.90 8.70
C TYR A 208 -17.67 -15.74 7.46
N SER A 209 -17.59 -14.52 6.94
CA SER A 209 -16.91 -14.20 5.68
C SER A 209 -16.44 -12.75 5.66
N LEU A 210 -15.76 -12.31 4.58
CA LEU A 210 -15.41 -10.91 4.40
C LEU A 210 -16.63 -9.98 4.42
N GLU A 211 -17.77 -10.41 3.90
CA GLU A 211 -19.02 -9.63 3.98
C GLU A 211 -19.47 -9.42 5.43
N SER A 212 -19.23 -10.40 6.30
CA SER A 212 -19.49 -10.26 7.74
C SER A 212 -18.59 -9.19 8.35
N VAL A 213 -17.31 -9.17 7.99
CA VAL A 213 -16.34 -8.16 8.43
C VAL A 213 -16.75 -6.77 7.98
N TYR A 214 -17.14 -6.61 6.71
CA TYR A 214 -17.52 -5.31 6.17
C TYR A 214 -18.80 -4.78 6.81
N ALA A 215 -19.80 -5.65 7.01
CA ALA A 215 -21.02 -5.29 7.71
C ALA A 215 -20.74 -4.87 9.17
N PHE A 216 -19.89 -5.63 9.86
CA PHE A 216 -19.50 -5.31 11.24
C PHE A 216 -18.76 -3.98 11.33
N LEU A 217 -17.75 -3.75 10.48
CA LEU A 217 -16.99 -2.51 10.47
C LEU A 217 -17.89 -1.29 10.16
N ARG A 218 -18.80 -1.41 9.18
CA ARG A 218 -19.79 -0.35 8.85
C ARG A 218 -20.73 -0.03 10.00
N SER A 219 -21.07 -1.01 10.84
CA SER A 219 -21.91 -0.77 12.02
C SER A 219 -21.23 0.07 13.10
N ARG A 220 -19.90 0.19 13.05
CA ARG A 220 -19.08 0.88 14.06
C ARG A 220 -18.58 2.24 13.60
N LEU A 221 -18.25 2.37 12.31
CA LEU A 221 -17.65 3.59 11.79
C LEU A 221 -18.71 4.62 11.41
N SER A 222 -18.52 5.87 11.87
CA SER A 222 -19.29 7.03 11.42
C SER A 222 -18.76 7.66 10.12
N VAL A 223 -17.58 7.22 9.68
CA VAL A 223 -16.95 7.64 8.42
C VAL A 223 -17.62 6.89 7.27
N SER A 224 -17.86 7.57 6.15
CA SER A 224 -18.35 6.93 4.92
C SER A 224 -17.35 5.87 4.46
N ALA A 225 -17.61 4.60 4.77
CA ALA A 225 -16.90 3.46 4.20
C ALA A 225 -17.44 3.24 2.79
N ASP A 226 -16.92 4.00 1.84
CA ASP A 226 -17.39 4.01 0.45
C ASP A 226 -16.93 2.78 -0.32
N TYR A 227 -17.83 2.33 -1.18
CA TYR A 227 -17.61 1.42 -2.27
C TYR A 227 -18.57 1.87 -3.41
N ARG A 228 -18.44 3.05 -4.05
CA ARG A 228 -18.88 3.40 -5.44
C ARG A 228 -18.66 4.89 -5.63
N SER A 229 -18.03 5.39 -6.69
CA SER A 229 -17.56 4.76 -7.93
C SER A 229 -16.54 5.65 -8.64
N ARG A 230 -15.74 6.42 -7.89
CA ARG A 230 -14.82 7.37 -8.51
C ARG A 230 -13.75 7.85 -7.54
N LEU A 231 -12.49 7.64 -7.90
CA LEU A 231 -11.36 8.28 -7.25
C LEU A 231 -10.67 9.18 -8.27
N ARG A 232 -10.55 10.47 -7.94
CA ARG A 232 -9.75 11.43 -8.70
C ARG A 232 -8.45 11.66 -7.96
N ALA A 233 -7.34 11.33 -8.62
CA ALA A 233 -5.98 11.57 -8.14
C ALA A 233 -5.33 12.66 -8.98
#